data_AF-W1X8S9-F1
#
_entry.id   AF-W1X8S9-F1
#
_cell.length_a   1.000
_cell.length_b   1.000
_cell.length_c   1.000
_cell.angle_alpha   90.00
_cell.angle_beta   90.00
_cell.angle_gamma   90.00
#
_symmetry.space_group_name_H-M   'P 1'
#
loop_
_entity.id
_entity.type
_entity.pdbx_description
1 polymer ?
#
loop_
_entity_poly.entity_id
_entity_poly.type
_entity_poly.pdbx_seq_one_letter_code
_entity_poly.pdbx_strand_id
1 'polypeptide(L)'
;VLCFLLKTKDEMMNEIKILLGGRSAEEEKFDLVTSGASNDIERATQLARAMISMYGMSEQFDMMALESVQNRYLDGRAVRNCSDQTSTVLDNEVLKIIKEAHAESRKILRENREL
;
A
#
# COMPACT_ATOMS: atom_id res chain seq x y z
N VAL A 1 -5.66 22.44 -12.86
CA VAL A 1 -4.46 22.22 -12.02
C VAL A 1 -4.73 21.25 -10.85
N LEU A 2 -5.95 21.11 -10.33
CA LEU A 2 -6.26 20.20 -9.22
C LEU A 2 -6.32 18.70 -9.58
N CYS A 3 -6.48 18.35 -10.86
CA CYS A 3 -6.72 16.96 -11.29
C CYS A 3 -5.49 16.03 -11.20
N PHE A 4 -4.26 16.58 -11.14
CA PHE A 4 -3.03 15.78 -11.13
C PHE A 4 -2.66 15.21 -9.74
N LEU A 5 -3.35 15.66 -8.68
CA LEU A 5 -3.13 15.23 -7.29
C LEU A 5 -4.15 14.19 -6.81
N LEU A 6 -5.20 13.93 -7.59
CA LEU A 6 -6.26 12.97 -7.27
C LEU A 6 -5.91 11.65 -7.93
N LYS A 7 -5.51 10.65 -7.13
CA LYS A 7 -5.34 9.28 -7.59
C LYS A 7 -6.60 8.48 -7.30
N THR A 8 -7.01 7.67 -8.26
CA THR A 8 -8.04 6.64 -8.07
C THR A 8 -7.50 5.49 -7.22
N LYS A 9 -8.41 4.67 -6.66
CA LYS A 9 -8.04 3.45 -5.93
C LYS A 9 -7.17 2.53 -6.79
N ASP A 10 -7.51 2.39 -8.07
CA ASP A 10 -6.79 1.51 -8.99
C ASP A 10 -5.38 2.02 -9.30
N GLU A 11 -5.19 3.33 -9.44
CA GLU A 11 -3.86 3.91 -9.63
C GLU A 11 -2.96 3.71 -8.42
N MET A 12 -3.49 3.92 -7.20
CA MET A 12 -2.73 3.65 -5.98
C MET A 12 -2.40 2.16 -5.83
N MET A 13 -3.35 1.29 -6.17
CA MET A 13 -3.13 -0.15 -6.16
C MET A 13 -2.05 -0.57 -7.16
N ASN A 14 -2.06 0.01 -8.36
CA ASN A 14 -1.03 -0.25 -9.37
C ASN A 14 0.35 0.30 -8.95
N GLU A 15 0.40 1.43 -8.27
CA GLU A 15 1.64 1.96 -7.70
C GLU A 15 2.23 1.02 -6.64
N ILE A 16 1.38 0.46 -5.76
CA ILE A 16 1.80 -0.58 -4.80
C ILE A 16 2.37 -1.80 -5.54
N LYS A 17 1.73 -2.27 -6.62
CA LYS A 17 2.24 -3.39 -7.43
C LYS A 17 3.61 -3.10 -8.03
N ILE A 18 3.82 -1.89 -8.54
CA ILE A 18 5.10 -1.45 -9.11
C ILE A 18 6.19 -1.46 -8.03
N LEU A 19 5.91 -0.89 -6.86
CA LEU A 19 6.85 -0.87 -5.72
C LEU A 19 7.22 -2.30 -5.29
N LEU A 20 6.23 -3.20 -5.18
CA LEU A 20 6.46 -4.59 -4.78
C LEU A 20 7.01 -5.47 -5.92
N GLY A 21 7.05 -4.96 -7.15
CA GLY A 21 7.45 -5.69 -8.34
C GLY A 21 8.92 -6.12 -8.30
N GLY A 22 9.81 -5.25 -7.82
CA GLY A 22 11.24 -5.58 -7.67
C GLY A 22 11.45 -6.78 -6.77
N ARG A 23 10.84 -6.75 -5.58
CA ARG A 23 10.88 -7.89 -4.64
C ARG A 23 10.25 -9.15 -5.21
N SER A 24 9.10 -9.01 -5.86
CA SER A 24 8.38 -10.13 -6.49
C SER A 24 9.22 -10.79 -7.59
N ALA A 25 9.99 -10.01 -8.35
CA ALA A 25 10.86 -10.49 -9.43
C ALA A 25 12.09 -11.22 -8.89
N GLU A 26 12.68 -10.73 -7.81
CA GLU A 26 13.79 -11.41 -7.12
C GLU A 26 13.35 -12.78 -6.59
N GLU A 27 12.20 -12.85 -5.93
CA GLU A 27 11.65 -14.11 -5.44
C GLU A 27 11.32 -15.07 -6.58
N GLU A 28 10.67 -14.62 -7.66
CA GLU A 28 10.24 -15.49 -8.75
C GLU A 28 11.39 -15.99 -9.65
N LYS A 29 12.44 -15.18 -9.85
CA LYS A 29 13.54 -15.52 -10.75
C LYS A 29 14.74 -16.15 -10.03
N PHE A 30 15.01 -15.72 -8.81
CA PHE A 30 16.23 -16.09 -8.09
C PHE A 30 15.96 -16.87 -6.79
N ASP A 31 14.69 -17.07 -6.41
CA ASP A 31 14.28 -17.69 -5.13
C ASP A 31 15.01 -17.07 -3.92
N LEU A 32 15.36 -15.78 -4.05
CA LEU A 32 16.19 -15.04 -3.12
C LEU A 32 15.47 -13.78 -2.64
N VAL A 33 15.74 -13.46 -1.39
CA VAL A 33 15.13 -12.34 -0.66
C VAL A 33 16.23 -11.35 -0.31
N THR A 34 16.19 -10.15 -0.90
CA THR A 34 17.18 -9.10 -0.62
C THR A 34 16.65 -8.05 0.34
N SER A 35 17.56 -7.33 1.00
CA SER A 35 17.26 -6.14 1.80
C SER A 35 17.04 -4.88 0.95
N GLY A 36 17.31 -4.95 -0.37
CA GLY A 36 17.22 -3.82 -1.29
C GLY A 36 15.79 -3.28 -1.44
N ALA A 37 14.78 -4.14 -1.30
CA ALA A 37 13.37 -3.77 -1.40
C ALA A 37 12.78 -3.12 -0.13
N SER A 38 13.59 -2.85 0.90
CA SER A 38 13.13 -2.29 2.18
C SER A 38 12.38 -0.95 2.02
N ASN A 39 12.94 -0.02 1.26
CA ASN A 39 12.32 1.28 0.97
C ASN A 39 11.02 1.13 0.17
N ASP A 40 10.95 0.17 -0.76
CA ASP A 40 9.74 -0.06 -1.56
C ASP A 40 8.62 -0.65 -0.71
N ILE A 41 8.94 -1.59 0.18
CA ILE A 41 8.00 -2.18 1.14
C ILE A 41 7.46 -1.10 2.09
N GLU A 42 8.34 -0.22 2.59
CA GLU A 42 7.94 0.87 3.47
C GLU A 42 6.96 1.82 2.76
N ARG A 43 7.29 2.27 1.54
CA ARG A 43 6.43 3.15 0.74
C ARG A 43 5.10 2.49 0.38
N ALA A 44 5.12 1.22 -0.03
CA ALA A 44 3.92 0.45 -0.34
C ALA A 44 3.00 0.33 0.88
N THR A 45 3.57 0.05 2.05
CA THR A 45 2.82 -0.06 3.31
C THR A 45 2.21 1.28 3.71
N GLN A 46 2.97 2.38 3.61
CA GLN A 46 2.46 3.72 3.91
C GLN A 46 1.32 4.11 2.96
N LEU A 47 1.44 3.81 1.67
CA LEU A 47 0.40 4.08 0.68
C LEU A 47 -0.85 3.24 0.93
N ALA A 48 -0.72 1.94 1.18
CA ALA A 48 -1.84 1.05 1.53
C ALA A 48 -2.56 1.50 2.81
N ARG A 49 -1.80 1.94 3.82
CA ARG A 49 -2.37 2.49 5.06
C ARG A 49 -3.13 3.78 4.79
N ALA A 50 -2.57 4.69 4.01
CA ALA A 50 -3.23 5.94 3.58
C ALA A 50 -4.53 5.70 2.79
N MET A 51 -4.54 4.71 1.90
CA MET A 51 -5.74 4.30 1.14
C MET A 51 -6.92 4.00 2.08
N ILE A 52 -6.66 3.29 3.17
CA ILE A 52 -7.70 2.89 4.10
C ILE A 52 -8.00 3.99 5.11
N SER A 53 -6.97 4.54 5.77
CA SER A 53 -7.14 5.40 6.94
C SER A 53 -7.49 6.85 6.62
N MET A 54 -7.02 7.37 5.46
CA MET A 54 -7.23 8.76 5.06
C MET A 54 -8.19 8.91 3.89
N TYR A 55 -8.17 7.97 2.94
CA TYR A 55 -8.98 8.06 1.72
C TYR A 55 -10.25 7.20 1.74
N GLY A 56 -10.46 6.36 2.76
CA GLY A 56 -11.67 5.54 2.87
C GLY A 56 -11.86 4.53 1.73
N MET A 57 -10.76 4.02 1.16
CA MET A 57 -10.78 3.12 0.01
C MET A 57 -10.91 1.62 0.38
N SER A 58 -11.35 1.30 1.60
CA SER A 58 -11.68 -0.05 2.05
C SER A 58 -13.20 -0.23 2.16
N GLU A 59 -13.70 -1.39 1.74
CA GLU A 59 -15.10 -1.77 1.90
C GLU A 59 -15.50 -1.92 3.37
N GLN A 60 -14.55 -2.23 4.26
CA GLN A 60 -14.82 -2.46 5.67
C GLN A 60 -15.08 -1.16 6.44
N PHE A 61 -14.38 -0.08 6.08
CA PHE A 61 -14.46 1.20 6.76
C PHE A 61 -15.22 2.27 5.97
N ASP A 62 -15.44 2.03 4.67
CA ASP A 62 -16.11 2.98 3.76
C ASP A 62 -15.47 4.38 3.90
N MET A 63 -16.25 5.45 3.88
CA MET A 63 -15.79 6.83 4.04
C MET A 63 -15.34 7.23 5.46
N MET A 64 -15.05 6.27 6.36
CA MET A 64 -14.59 6.57 7.72
C MET A 64 -13.09 6.94 7.74
N ALA A 65 -12.78 8.17 8.13
CA ALA A 65 -11.40 8.60 8.36
C ALA A 65 -10.90 8.10 9.72
N LEU A 66 -9.93 7.20 9.71
CA LEU A 66 -9.33 6.60 10.93
C LEU A 66 -8.09 7.36 11.41
N GLU A 67 -7.48 8.14 10.51
CA GLU A 67 -6.32 8.97 10.80
C GLU A 67 -6.52 10.38 10.26
N SER A 68 -6.00 11.35 10.98
CA SER A 68 -5.92 12.73 10.49
C SER A 68 -4.48 13.22 10.53
N VAL A 69 -4.05 13.89 9.46
CA VAL A 69 -2.76 14.56 9.44
C VAL A 69 -2.92 15.86 10.22
N GLN A 70 -2.53 15.86 11.50
CA GLN A 70 -2.44 17.11 12.25
C GLN A 70 -1.17 17.85 11.83
N ASN A 71 -1.38 19.00 11.21
CA ASN A 71 -0.40 20.05 10.95
C ASN A 71 0.77 19.65 10.00
N ARG A 72 0.54 19.84 8.69
CA ARG A 72 1.50 19.65 7.60
C ARG A 72 2.81 20.47 7.73
N TYR A 73 2.85 21.48 8.59
CA TYR A 73 3.96 22.43 8.72
C TYR A 73 4.91 22.16 9.89
N LEU A 74 4.59 21.21 10.79
CA LEU A 74 5.45 20.86 11.92
C LEU A 74 6.17 19.53 11.68
N ASP A 75 5.48 18.41 11.94
CA ASP A 75 6.11 17.09 12.02
C ASP A 75 5.45 16.05 11.10
N GLY A 76 4.34 16.41 10.43
CA GLY A 76 3.65 15.58 9.43
C GLY A 76 3.12 14.23 9.94
N ARG A 77 3.22 13.94 11.24
CA ARG A 77 2.82 12.66 11.81
C ARG A 77 1.30 12.51 11.78
N ALA A 78 0.82 11.39 11.26
CA ALA A 78 -0.59 11.01 11.35
C ALA A 78 -0.95 10.80 12.81
N VAL A 79 -1.99 11.50 13.28
CA VAL A 79 -2.57 11.27 14.61
C VAL A 79 -3.66 10.22 14.46
N ARG A 80 -3.52 9.17 15.25
CA ARG A 80 -4.44 8.04 15.29
C ARG A 80 -5.71 8.45 16.03
N ASN A 81 -6.85 8.37 15.36
CA ASN A 81 -8.16 8.77 15.91
C ASN A 81 -9.07 7.56 16.21
N CYS A 82 -8.51 6.36 16.31
CA CYS A 82 -9.25 5.11 16.41
C CYS A 82 -8.79 4.23 17.59
N SER A 83 -9.66 3.33 18.06
CA SER A 83 -9.35 2.43 19.17
C SER A 83 -8.33 1.36 18.78
N ASP A 84 -7.77 0.66 19.78
CA ASP A 84 -6.88 -0.50 19.57
C ASP A 84 -7.51 -1.60 18.75
N GLN A 85 -8.79 -1.89 18.96
CA GLN A 85 -9.50 -2.86 18.12
C GLN A 85 -9.56 -2.40 16.66
N THR A 86 -9.91 -1.14 16.41
CA THR A 86 -10.02 -0.60 15.05
C THR A 86 -8.67 -0.58 14.32
N SER A 87 -7.57 -0.34 15.02
CA SER A 87 -6.25 -0.38 14.39
C SER A 87 -5.77 -1.77 14.08
N THR A 88 -6.07 -2.76 14.92
CA THR A 88 -5.81 -4.16 14.54
C THR A 88 -6.55 -4.51 13.25
N VAL A 89 -7.79 -4.04 13.09
CA VAL A 89 -8.54 -4.25 11.84
C VAL A 89 -7.93 -3.50 10.67
N LEU A 90 -7.50 -2.24 10.85
CA LEU A 90 -6.77 -1.47 9.84
C LEU A 90 -5.50 -2.19 9.37
N ASP A 91 -4.68 -2.70 10.29
CA ASP A 91 -3.43 -3.39 9.96
C ASP A 91 -3.69 -4.69 9.17
N ASN A 92 -4.77 -5.40 9.49
CA ASN A 92 -5.20 -6.58 8.74
C ASN A 92 -5.61 -6.24 7.30
N GLU A 93 -6.33 -5.14 7.11
CA GLU A 93 -6.72 -4.66 5.77
C GLU A 93 -5.50 -4.18 4.96
N VAL A 94 -4.54 -3.50 5.59
CA VAL A 94 -3.26 -3.13 4.96
C VAL A 94 -2.52 -4.39 4.51
N LEU A 95 -2.42 -5.40 5.37
CA LEU A 95 -1.78 -6.67 5.03
C LEU A 95 -2.47 -7.37 3.85
N LYS A 96 -3.81 -7.30 3.77
CA LYS A 96 -4.59 -7.86 2.66
C LYS A 96 -4.22 -7.19 1.34
N ILE A 97 -4.17 -5.85 1.29
CA ILE A 97 -3.75 -5.07 0.11
C ILE A 97 -2.34 -5.47 -0.34
N ILE A 98 -1.39 -5.52 0.59
CA ILE A 98 0.01 -5.86 0.27
C ILE A 98 0.14 -7.28 -0.27
N LYS A 99 -0.59 -8.25 0.32
CA LYS A 99 -0.60 -9.64 -0.15
C LYS A 99 -1.19 -9.77 -1.54
N GLU A 100 -2.29 -9.08 -1.81
CA GLU A 100 -2.95 -9.07 -3.11
C GLU A 100 -2.04 -8.48 -4.19
N ALA A 101 -1.48 -7.30 -3.93
CA ALA A 101 -0.53 -6.66 -4.84
C ALA A 101 0.71 -7.53 -5.10
N HIS A 102 1.28 -8.16 -4.07
CA HIS A 102 2.40 -9.08 -4.23
C HIS A 102 2.04 -10.32 -5.07
N ALA A 103 0.85 -10.91 -4.83
CA ALA A 103 0.38 -12.06 -5.60
C ALA A 103 0.16 -11.71 -7.08
N GLU A 104 -0.45 -10.56 -7.35
CA GLU A 104 -0.66 -10.07 -8.71
C GLU A 104 0.67 -9.73 -9.42
N SER A 105 1.59 -9.05 -8.75
CA SER A 105 2.91 -8.76 -9.33
C SER A 105 3.64 -10.05 -9.72
N ARG A 106 3.60 -11.08 -8.87
CA ARG A 106 4.15 -12.41 -9.24
C ARG A 106 3.41 -13.05 -10.41
N LYS A 107 2.09 -12.95 -10.47
CA LYS A 107 1.30 -13.46 -11.60
C LYS A 107 1.71 -12.80 -12.92
N ILE A 108 1.81 -11.47 -12.93
CA ILE A 108 2.23 -10.70 -14.11
C ILE A 108 3.64 -11.12 -14.54
N LEU A 109 4.58 -11.24 -13.59
CA LEU A 109 5.96 -11.67 -13.89
C LEU A 109 6.02 -13.09 -14.46
N ARG A 110 5.16 -14.00 -14.00
CA ARG A 110 5.05 -15.37 -14.55
C ARG A 110 4.49 -15.37 -15.96
N GLU A 111 3.44 -14.59 -16.22
CA GLU A 111 2.79 -14.51 -17.53
C GLU A 111 3.70 -13.88 -18.59
N ASN A 112 4.59 -12.96 -18.19
CA ASN A 112 5.52 -12.27 -19.08
C ASN A 112 6.92 -12.88 -19.07
N ARG A 113 7.11 -14.07 -18.52
CA ARG A 113 8.43 -14.73 -18.38
C ARG A 113 9.08 -15.08 -19.72
N GLU A 114 8.28 -15.17 -20.78
CA GLU A 114 8.69 -15.60 -22.13
C GLU A 114 8.77 -14.46 -23.16
N LEU A 115 8.52 -13.20 -22.75
CA LEU A 115 8.75 -12.01 -23.58
C LEU A 115 10.20 -11.53 -23.46
#